data_AF-A0AAA9SYH5-F1
#
_entry.id   AF-A0AAA9SYH5-F1
#
_cell.length_a   1.000
_cell.length_b   1.000
_cell.length_c   1.000
_cell.angle_alpha   90.00
_cell.angle_beta   90.00
_cell.angle_gamma   90.00
#
_symmetry.space_group_name_H-M   'P 1'
#
loop_
_entity.id
_entity.type
_entity.pdbx_description
1 polymer ?
#
loop_
_entity_poly.entity_id
_entity_poly.type
_entity_poly.pdbx_seq_one_letter_code
_entity_poly.pdbx_strand_id
1 'polypeptide(L)'
;MEVRSDVTVPGVGRLKTSPAMCNQIRDARKDKYSPTMETVTHLPEVKEGKCFFPFRYRDGIFHDCVQFRVKHKWCSLNETYQGYWKYCSEEDFAKCVFPFWYRHLIYWGCTEDGDSFGKAWCSLTRNYNKDRVWKYCD
;
A
#
# COMPACT_ATOMS: atom_id res chain seq x y z
N MET A 1 -51.49 -2.21 1.08
CA MET A 1 -50.75 -0.94 1.26
C MET A 1 -50.45 -0.84 2.75
N GLU A 2 -49.15 -0.91 3.07
CA GLU A 2 -48.43 -0.84 4.35
C GLU A 2 -49.07 -1.24 5.69
N VAL A 3 -48.41 -2.18 6.38
CA VAL A 3 -48.31 -2.19 7.85
C VAL A 3 -46.87 -2.54 8.23
N ARG A 4 -46.23 -1.63 8.98
CA ARG A 4 -44.96 -1.83 9.69
C ARG A 4 -45.21 -2.60 10.99
N SER A 5 -44.24 -3.41 11.42
CA SER A 5 -44.18 -3.92 12.79
C SER A 5 -42.72 -4.12 13.23
N ASP A 6 -42.38 -3.48 14.35
CA ASP A 6 -41.11 -3.58 15.08
C ASP A 6 -40.90 -4.97 15.70
N VAL A 7 -39.63 -5.40 15.81
CA VAL A 7 -39.23 -6.59 16.59
C VAL A 7 -38.10 -6.22 17.55
N THR A 8 -38.36 -6.45 18.84
CA THR A 8 -37.44 -6.38 19.97
C THR A 8 -36.79 -7.75 20.20
N VAL A 9 -35.51 -7.82 20.61
CA VAL A 9 -34.82 -9.07 20.98
C VAL A 9 -34.13 -8.96 22.35
N PRO A 10 -34.37 -9.90 23.30
CA PRO A 10 -33.69 -9.94 24.60
C PRO A 10 -32.64 -11.08 24.72
N GLY A 11 -31.60 -10.84 25.55
CA GLY A 11 -30.93 -11.87 26.36
C GLY A 11 -29.56 -12.41 25.92
N VAL A 12 -28.47 -12.01 26.61
CA VAL A 12 -27.28 -12.86 26.83
C VAL A 12 -26.70 -12.58 28.22
N GLY A 13 -26.63 -13.61 29.08
CA GLY A 13 -26.14 -13.56 30.46
C GLY A 13 -24.65 -13.84 30.64
N ARG A 14 -24.12 -13.48 31.82
CA ARG A 14 -22.73 -13.64 32.27
C ARG A 14 -22.42 -15.06 32.76
N LEU A 15 -21.22 -15.54 32.49
CA LEU A 15 -20.58 -16.63 33.24
C LEU A 15 -19.18 -16.20 33.72
N LYS A 16 -18.93 -16.40 35.01
CA LYS A 16 -17.64 -16.21 35.71
C LYS A 16 -17.08 -17.57 36.06
N THR A 17 -15.79 -17.83 35.85
CA THR A 17 -14.98 -18.78 36.63
C THR A 17 -13.49 -18.42 36.57
N SER A 18 -12.79 -18.61 37.69
CA SER A 18 -11.34 -18.51 37.99
C SER A 18 -11.10 -19.43 39.21
N PRO A 19 -9.89 -19.90 39.63
CA PRO A 19 -8.50 -19.72 39.15
C PRO A 19 -7.62 -21.02 39.03
N ALA A 20 -6.45 -20.94 38.36
CA ALA A 20 -5.14 -21.67 38.53
C ALA A 20 -5.10 -23.24 38.59
N MET A 21 -4.16 -24.04 38.04
CA MET A 21 -2.72 -24.00 37.63
C MET A 21 -2.52 -25.03 36.47
N CYS A 22 -1.47 -25.08 35.64
CA CYS A 22 -0.06 -25.33 35.99
C CYS A 22 0.87 -25.13 34.76
N ASN A 23 2.10 -24.63 35.00
CA ASN A 23 3.16 -24.39 34.02
C ASN A 23 3.92 -25.67 33.63
N GLN A 24 4.42 -25.73 32.38
CA GLN A 24 5.72 -26.34 32.04
C GLN A 24 6.30 -25.78 30.71
N ILE A 25 7.62 -25.56 30.72
CA ILE A 25 8.52 -24.76 29.86
C ILE A 25 9.00 -25.62 28.66
N ARG A 26 9.19 -25.20 27.38
CA ARG A 26 10.20 -24.35 26.67
C ARG A 26 9.72 -24.31 25.19
N ASP A 27 9.83 -23.27 24.36
CA ASP A 27 11.06 -22.64 23.84
C ASP A 27 10.68 -21.37 23.01
N ALA A 28 11.68 -20.56 22.68
CA ALA A 28 11.59 -19.14 22.34
C ALA A 28 11.35 -18.76 20.86
N ARG A 29 10.94 -17.49 20.67
CA ARG A 29 11.03 -16.62 19.46
C ARG A 29 10.05 -16.96 18.32
N LYS A 30 9.28 -16.05 17.74
CA LYS A 30 9.26 -14.57 17.60
C LYS A 30 7.84 -14.27 17.11
N ASP A 31 7.11 -13.35 17.73
CA ASP A 31 6.07 -12.55 17.06
C ASP A 31 5.56 -11.52 18.08
N LYS A 32 6.27 -10.40 18.17
CA LYS A 32 5.75 -9.16 18.75
C LYS A 32 6.38 -7.99 18.03
N TYR A 33 5.67 -7.45 17.04
CA TYR A 33 5.74 -6.02 16.78
C TYR A 33 4.39 -5.52 16.27
N SER A 34 3.67 -4.88 17.19
CA SER A 34 2.54 -3.98 16.92
C SER A 34 2.97 -2.66 17.55
N PRO A 35 3.19 -1.58 16.80
CA PRO A 35 3.67 -0.34 17.39
C PRO A 35 2.49 0.41 18.04
N THR A 36 2.43 0.34 19.36
CA THR A 36 1.76 1.35 20.19
C THR A 36 2.66 2.58 20.27
N MET A 37 2.07 3.77 20.12
CA MET A 37 2.75 5.06 20.29
C MET A 37 3.43 5.15 21.65
N GLU A 38 4.75 5.31 21.68
CA GLU A 38 5.50 5.66 22.89
C GLU A 38 6.51 6.78 22.61
N THR A 39 6.33 7.90 23.32
CA THR A 39 7.31 8.90 23.75
C THR A 39 8.48 9.26 22.83
N VAL A 40 8.33 10.41 22.14
CA VAL A 40 9.36 11.08 21.35
C VAL A 40 10.42 11.72 22.26
N THR A 41 11.53 11.03 22.49
CA THR A 41 12.81 11.63 22.87
C THR A 41 13.81 11.20 21.81
N HIS A 42 14.26 12.15 20.99
CA HIS A 42 14.94 11.98 19.69
C HIS A 42 14.00 11.57 18.55
N LEU A 43 13.78 12.47 17.58
CA LEU A 43 13.20 12.13 16.27
C LEU A 43 14.24 11.31 15.47
N PRO A 44 14.00 10.03 15.15
CA PRO A 44 14.92 9.27 14.33
C PRO A 44 14.18 8.71 13.12
N GLU A 45 13.78 9.53 12.13
CA GLU A 45 13.05 8.95 10.99
C GLU A 45 13.16 9.79 9.70
N VAL A 46 14.38 10.17 9.30
CA VAL A 46 14.64 10.71 7.94
C VAL A 46 15.73 9.92 7.20
N LYS A 47 15.91 8.64 7.55
CA LYS A 47 16.76 7.71 6.79
C LYS A 47 16.04 6.44 6.31
N GLU A 48 14.78 6.23 6.72
CA GLU A 48 13.94 5.10 6.30
C GLU A 48 12.67 5.56 5.56
N GLY A 49 12.73 6.71 4.89
CA GLY A 49 11.60 7.20 4.11
C GLY A 49 11.27 6.26 2.94
N LYS A 50 10.03 5.81 2.85
CA LYS A 50 9.49 5.11 1.68
C LYS A 50 9.04 6.13 0.63
N CYS A 51 9.19 5.78 -0.65
CA CYS A 51 8.60 6.58 -1.72
C CYS A 51 7.08 6.71 -1.55
N PHE A 52 6.57 7.92 -1.65
CA PHE A 52 5.14 8.19 -1.63
C PHE A 52 4.62 8.23 -3.06
N PHE A 53 3.73 7.31 -3.44
CA PHE A 53 3.10 7.33 -4.76
C PHE A 53 1.58 7.44 -4.64
N PRO A 54 0.92 8.29 -5.44
CA PRO A 54 1.53 9.28 -6.34
C PRO A 54 2.08 10.50 -5.57
N PHE A 55 3.18 11.11 -6.04
CA PHE A 55 3.68 12.38 -5.50
C PHE A 55 3.64 13.51 -6.53
N ARG A 56 3.49 14.74 -6.03
CA ARG A 56 3.46 15.99 -6.80
C ARG A 56 4.83 16.65 -6.75
N TYR A 57 5.37 16.97 -7.91
CA TYR A 57 6.61 17.74 -8.03
C TYR A 57 6.50 18.71 -9.21
N ARG A 58 6.66 20.00 -8.94
CA ARG A 58 6.35 21.09 -9.89
C ARG A 58 4.89 20.93 -10.38
N ASP A 59 4.67 21.00 -11.69
CA ASP A 59 3.35 20.86 -12.31
C ASP A 59 2.99 19.40 -12.68
N GLY A 60 3.72 18.41 -12.14
CA GLY A 60 3.57 17.00 -12.46
C GLY A 60 3.13 16.13 -11.27
N ILE A 61 2.42 15.05 -11.57
CA ILE A 61 2.09 13.97 -10.64
C ILE A 61 2.78 12.69 -11.12
N PHE A 62 3.55 12.07 -10.23
CA PHE A 62 4.40 10.93 -10.57
C PHE A 62 4.00 9.71 -9.74
N HIS A 63 3.88 8.58 -10.43
CA HIS A 63 3.45 7.31 -9.85
C HIS A 63 4.59 6.31 -9.74
N ASP A 64 5.80 6.70 -10.15
CA ASP A 64 7.01 5.91 -10.08
C ASP A 64 8.22 6.84 -9.91
N CYS A 65 9.38 6.26 -9.65
CA CYS A 65 10.65 6.98 -9.57
C CYS A 65 10.96 7.73 -10.86
N VAL A 66 11.29 9.02 -10.72
CA VAL A 66 11.49 9.95 -11.84
C VAL A 66 12.96 10.23 -12.10
N GLN A 67 13.27 10.64 -13.33
CA GLN A 67 14.62 11.02 -13.75
C GLN A 67 14.59 12.34 -14.51
N PHE A 68 15.33 13.35 -14.03
CA PHE A 68 15.47 14.64 -14.71
C PHE A 68 16.94 14.99 -14.88
N ARG A 69 17.53 14.70 -16.06
CA ARG A 69 18.91 15.09 -16.45
C ARG A 69 20.04 14.61 -15.52
N VAL A 70 19.74 13.79 -14.50
CA VAL A 70 20.71 13.15 -13.60
C VAL A 70 20.78 11.66 -13.86
N LYS A 71 21.90 11.04 -13.50
CA LYS A 71 22.16 9.61 -13.72
C LYS A 71 21.24 8.70 -12.89
N HIS A 72 20.72 9.16 -11.76
CA HIS A 72 19.97 8.35 -10.79
C HIS A 72 18.50 8.78 -10.69
N LYS A 73 17.60 7.80 -10.60
CA LYS A 73 16.17 8.01 -10.38
C LYS A 73 15.88 8.33 -8.91
N TRP A 74 14.84 9.10 -8.64
CA TRP A 74 14.47 9.53 -7.29
C TRP A 74 12.95 9.59 -7.10
N CYS A 75 12.51 9.66 -5.85
CA CYS A 75 11.11 9.81 -5.47
C CYS A 75 10.97 10.79 -4.30
N SER A 76 9.78 11.39 -4.15
CA SER A 76 9.46 12.13 -2.93
C SER A 76 8.99 11.18 -1.82
N LEU A 77 9.24 11.59 -0.58
CA LEU A 77 8.78 10.87 0.62
C LEU A 77 7.41 11.35 1.10
N ASN A 78 6.88 12.42 0.50
CA ASN A 78 5.57 13.01 0.83
C ASN A 78 4.71 13.15 -0.43
N GLU A 79 3.38 13.29 -0.27
CA GLU A 79 2.45 13.50 -1.38
C GLU A 79 2.80 14.74 -2.20
N THR A 80 3.13 15.86 -1.53
CA THR A 80 3.59 17.07 -2.21
C THR A 80 5.04 17.31 -1.83
N TYR A 81 5.91 17.46 -2.84
CA TYR A 81 7.34 17.65 -2.61
C TYR A 81 7.61 18.89 -1.75
N GLN A 82 8.16 18.65 -0.56
CA GLN A 82 8.51 19.67 0.43
C GLN A 82 10.02 19.68 0.74
N GLY A 83 10.83 19.03 -0.10
CA GLY A 83 12.27 18.85 0.14
C GLY A 83 12.66 17.47 0.68
N TYR A 84 11.69 16.61 1.00
CA TYR A 84 11.93 15.22 1.40
C TYR A 84 11.91 14.29 0.18
N TRP A 85 13.07 13.72 -0.14
CA TRP A 85 13.27 12.82 -1.27
C TRP A 85 14.43 11.85 -1.01
N LYS A 86 14.47 10.78 -1.78
CA LYS A 86 15.62 9.86 -1.83
C LYS A 86 15.86 9.35 -3.25
N TYR A 87 17.06 8.85 -3.49
CA TYR A 87 17.32 8.04 -4.68
C TYR A 87 16.62 6.69 -4.57
N CYS A 88 16.10 6.21 -5.69
CA CYS A 88 15.41 4.93 -5.72
C CYS A 88 16.40 3.76 -5.85
N SER A 89 16.18 2.73 -5.06
CA SER A 89 16.67 1.37 -5.28
C SER A 89 15.62 0.51 -6.01
N GLU A 90 15.91 -0.76 -6.28
CA GLU A 90 15.00 -1.67 -6.98
C GLU A 90 13.66 -1.90 -6.26
N GLU A 91 13.67 -1.82 -4.93
CA GLU A 91 12.48 -1.96 -4.09
C GLU A 91 11.59 -0.71 -4.08
N ASP A 92 12.14 0.44 -4.43
CA ASP A 92 11.46 1.74 -4.40
C ASP A 92 10.61 2.01 -5.64
N PHE A 93 10.81 1.27 -6.72
CA PHE A 93 9.98 1.40 -7.91
C PHE A 93 8.54 1.00 -7.62
N ALA A 94 7.62 1.75 -8.21
CA ALA A 94 6.21 1.52 -8.05
C ALA A 94 5.85 0.11 -8.49
N LYS A 95 5.08 -0.58 -7.66
CA LYS A 95 4.58 -1.92 -7.95
C LYS A 95 3.29 -1.81 -8.77
N CYS A 96 3.06 -2.82 -9.60
CA CYS A 96 1.80 -2.96 -10.31
C CYS A 96 0.62 -2.98 -9.32
N VAL A 97 -0.47 -2.32 -9.69
CA VAL A 97 -1.72 -2.36 -8.91
C VAL A 97 -2.60 -3.46 -9.49
N PHE A 98 -2.93 -4.45 -8.67
CA PHE A 98 -3.85 -5.53 -9.04
C PHE A 98 -5.07 -5.57 -8.12
N PRO A 99 -6.27 -5.88 -8.65
CA PRO A 99 -6.58 -5.95 -10.07
C PRO A 99 -6.67 -4.55 -10.71
N PHE A 100 -6.38 -4.45 -12.01
CA PHE A 100 -6.58 -3.21 -12.77
C PHE A 100 -7.52 -3.38 -13.96
N TRP A 101 -8.22 -2.30 -14.30
CA TRP A 101 -9.18 -2.26 -15.41
C TRP A 101 -8.52 -1.70 -16.67
N TYR A 102 -8.55 -2.47 -17.75
CA TYR A 102 -8.14 -2.02 -19.08
C TYR A 102 -9.16 -2.45 -20.13
N ARG A 103 -9.64 -1.48 -20.91
CA ARG A 103 -10.80 -1.60 -21.80
C ARG A 103 -11.99 -2.20 -21.05
N HIS A 104 -12.46 -3.38 -21.45
CA HIS A 104 -13.60 -4.07 -20.85
C HIS A 104 -13.18 -5.28 -20.01
N LEU A 105 -11.89 -5.39 -19.65
CA LEU A 105 -11.31 -6.53 -18.94
C LEU A 105 -10.64 -6.11 -17.63
N ILE A 106 -10.55 -7.06 -16.71
CA ILE A 106 -9.89 -6.93 -15.41
C ILE A 106 -8.67 -7.84 -15.39
N TYR A 107 -7.50 -7.28 -15.11
CA TYR A 107 -6.23 -8.00 -15.09
C TYR A 107 -5.71 -8.16 -13.66
N TRP A 108 -5.23 -9.37 -13.36
CA TRP A 108 -4.62 -9.76 -12.08
C TRP A 108 -3.10 -9.97 -12.17
N GLY A 109 -2.54 -9.78 -13.37
CA GLY A 109 -1.13 -9.92 -13.68
C GLY A 109 -0.76 -9.01 -14.84
N CYS A 110 0.51 -9.05 -15.24
CA CYS A 110 0.97 -8.35 -16.42
C CYS A 110 0.26 -8.89 -17.67
N THR A 111 -0.02 -8.01 -18.63
CA THR A 111 -0.64 -8.36 -19.92
C THR A 111 0.15 -7.78 -21.06
N GLU A 112 0.14 -8.45 -22.21
CA GLU A 112 0.71 -7.94 -23.47
C GLU A 112 -0.36 -7.19 -24.29
N ASP A 113 -1.61 -7.16 -23.81
CA ASP A 113 -2.73 -6.62 -24.56
C ASP A 113 -2.56 -5.14 -24.93
N GLY A 114 -2.62 -4.87 -26.23
CA GLY A 114 -2.51 -3.52 -26.78
C GLY A 114 -1.08 -2.98 -26.94
N ASP A 115 -0.05 -3.72 -26.53
CA ASP A 115 1.33 -3.40 -26.87
C ASP A 115 1.69 -4.03 -28.22
N SER A 116 2.14 -3.23 -29.19
CA SER A 116 2.43 -3.71 -30.54
C SER A 116 3.68 -4.59 -30.62
N PHE A 117 4.52 -4.60 -29.59
CA PHE A 117 5.77 -5.34 -29.53
C PHE A 117 5.67 -6.60 -28.66
N GLY A 118 4.48 -6.90 -28.12
CA GLY A 118 4.25 -8.06 -27.25
C GLY A 118 4.94 -7.95 -25.90
N LYS A 119 5.25 -6.75 -25.42
CA LYS A 119 5.85 -6.58 -24.08
C LYS A 119 4.78 -6.55 -23.01
N ALA A 120 4.95 -7.42 -22.01
CA ALA A 120 4.07 -7.47 -20.86
C ALA A 120 4.15 -6.17 -20.03
N TRP A 121 3.01 -5.63 -19.67
CA TRP A 121 2.88 -4.39 -18.91
C TRP A 121 1.78 -4.51 -17.84
N CYS A 122 1.82 -3.60 -16.88
CA CYS A 122 0.82 -3.50 -15.83
C CYS A 122 0.46 -2.06 -15.53
N SER A 123 -0.75 -1.84 -15.00
CA SER A 123 -1.17 -0.52 -14.51
C SER A 123 -0.55 -0.21 -13.16
N LEU A 124 -0.22 1.08 -12.93
CA LEU A 124 0.16 1.61 -11.62
C LEU A 124 -1.04 2.20 -10.86
N THR A 125 -2.24 2.07 -11.43
CA THR A 125 -3.51 2.55 -10.86
C THR A 125 -4.58 1.49 -11.02
N ARG A 126 -5.64 1.57 -10.23
CA ARG A 126 -6.76 0.63 -10.34
C ARG A 126 -7.49 0.76 -11.67
N ASN A 127 -7.61 1.96 -12.24
CA ASN A 127 -8.35 2.20 -13.47
C ASN A 127 -7.45 2.80 -14.56
N TYR A 128 -6.79 1.94 -15.32
CA TYR A 128 -5.94 2.37 -16.44
C TYR A 128 -6.73 3.20 -17.45
N ASN A 129 -7.99 2.86 -17.73
CA ASN A 129 -8.78 3.58 -18.74
C ASN A 129 -8.92 5.07 -18.43
N LYS A 130 -8.97 5.42 -17.14
CA LYS A 130 -9.04 6.82 -16.68
C LYS A 130 -7.66 7.43 -16.56
N ASP A 131 -6.77 6.76 -15.84
CA ASP A 131 -5.53 7.37 -15.37
C ASP A 131 -4.38 7.23 -16.40
N ARG A 132 -4.43 6.16 -17.21
CA ARG A 132 -3.45 5.82 -18.26
C ARG A 132 -2.00 5.78 -17.75
N VAL A 133 -1.82 5.38 -16.49
CA VAL A 133 -0.52 5.22 -15.85
C VAL A 133 -0.15 3.74 -15.77
N TRP A 134 1.00 3.39 -16.33
CA TRP A 134 1.45 2.00 -16.46
C TRP A 134 2.97 1.93 -16.53
N LYS A 135 3.49 0.71 -16.41
CA LYS A 135 4.90 0.38 -16.69
C LYS A 135 5.01 -0.99 -17.33
N TYR A 136 6.14 -1.23 -18.02
CA TYR A 136 6.50 -2.59 -18.41
C TYR A 136 6.81 -3.43 -17.17
N CYS A 137 6.49 -4.71 -17.26
CA CYS A 137 6.93 -5.69 -16.29
C CYS A 137 8.36 -6.14 -16.62
N ASP A 138 9.09 -6.52 -15.58
CA ASP A 138 10.42 -7.13 -15.68
C ASP A 138 10.31 -8.64 -15.93
#